data_AF-A0A3M9M8D1-F1
#
_entry.id   AF-A0A3M9M8D1-F1
#
_cell.length_a   1.000
_cell.length_b   1.000
_cell.length_c   1.000
_cell.angle_alpha   90.00
_cell.angle_beta   90.00
_cell.angle_gamma   90.00
#
_symmetry.space_group_name_H-M   'P 1'
#
loop_
_entity.id
_entity.type
_entity.pdbx_description
1 polymer ?
#
loop_
_entity_poly.entity_id
_entity_poly.type
_entity_poly.pdbx_seq_one_letter_code
_entity_poly.pdbx_strand_id
1 'polypeptide(L)'
;MEVLQQEVLALHDSAMAKMGVLYSRRKELTYLKDSVVVQDSSAQKSLRGGISDLVRADERMMQWMRAYRSPEGKAPQEALDYLQQEKIKIEEVRQAIAQSLQAADSLNSLYRTQSK
;
A
#
# COMPACT_ATOMS: atom_id res chain seq x y z
N MET A 1 -5.47 15.01 22.83
CA MET A 1 -5.83 15.03 21.39
C MET A 1 -4.60 15.06 20.52
N GLU A 2 -3.63 15.95 20.78
CA GLU A 2 -2.38 16.06 20.00
C GLU A 2 -1.63 14.72 19.86
N VAL A 3 -1.54 13.92 20.93
CA VAL A 3 -0.89 12.59 20.88
C VAL A 3 -1.55 11.66 19.87
N LEU A 4 -2.89 11.59 19.83
CA LEU A 4 -3.61 10.70 18.92
C LEU A 4 -3.47 11.16 17.46
N GLN A 5 -3.48 12.48 17.23
CA GLN A 5 -3.22 13.03 15.91
C GLN A 5 -1.80 12.72 15.43
N GLN A 6 -0.80 12.84 16.31
CA GLN A 6 0.58 12.45 16.00
C GLN A 6 0.70 10.96 15.69
N GLU A 7 -0.02 10.09 16.40
CA GLU A 7 -0.05 8.65 16.10
C GLU A 7 -0.62 8.37 14.70
N VAL A 8 -1.74 9.02 14.34
CA VAL A 8 -2.34 8.90 13.00
C VAL A 8 -1.34 9.33 11.91
N LEU A 9 -0.68 10.47 12.10
CA LEU A 9 0.28 10.99 11.13
C LEU A 9 1.56 10.15 11.08
N ALA A 10 2.02 9.59 12.20
CA ALA A 10 3.15 8.67 12.22
C ALA A 10 2.88 7.38 11.43
N LEU A 11 1.64 6.86 11.49
CA LEU A 11 1.22 5.72 10.67
C LEU A 11 1.19 6.09 9.19
N HIS A 12 0.69 7.27 8.84
CA HIS A 12 0.77 7.82 7.49
C HIS A 12 2.21 7.89 6.99
N ASP A 13 3.11 8.50 7.76
CA ASP A 13 4.51 8.68 7.37
C ASP A 13 5.23 7.34 7.18
N SER A 14 4.96 6.38 8.07
CA SER A 14 5.48 5.01 7.96
C SER A 14 5.01 4.31 6.69
N ALA A 15 3.75 4.49 6.30
CA ALA A 15 3.21 3.95 5.08
C ALA A 15 3.75 4.69 3.84
N MET A 16 3.90 6.01 3.90
CA MET A 16 4.48 6.84 2.85
C MET A 16 5.93 6.49 2.55
N ALA A 17 6.72 6.16 3.58
CA ALA A 17 8.11 5.71 3.41
C ALA A 17 8.24 4.45 2.53
N LYS A 18 7.18 3.64 2.44
CA LYS A 18 7.14 2.41 1.62
C LYS A 18 6.67 2.65 0.18
N MET A 19 6.17 3.83 -0.16
CA MET A 19 5.62 4.11 -1.49
C MET A 19 6.65 4.03 -2.61
N GLY A 20 7.90 4.43 -2.33
CA GLY A 20 9.00 4.25 -3.28
C GLY A 20 9.30 2.77 -3.58
N VAL A 21 9.21 1.92 -2.55
CA VAL A 21 9.37 0.46 -2.69
C VAL A 21 8.19 -0.13 -3.47
N LEU A 22 6.96 0.29 -3.15
CA LEU A 22 5.74 -0.14 -3.86
C LEU A 22 5.84 0.15 -5.36
N TYR A 23 6.25 1.37 -5.71
CA TYR A 23 6.46 1.76 -7.11
C TYR A 23 7.53 0.91 -7.80
N SER A 24 8.64 0.64 -7.11
CA SER A 24 9.74 -0.19 -7.63
C SER A 24 9.28 -1.63 -7.89
N ARG A 25 8.56 -2.25 -6.95
CA ARG A 25 8.00 -3.60 -7.10
C ARG A 25 6.99 -3.69 -8.23
N ARG A 26 6.16 -2.65 -8.40
CA ARG A 26 5.23 -2.58 -9.54
C ARG A 26 5.99 -2.62 -10.87
N LYS A 27 7.09 -1.87 -11.00
CA LYS A 27 7.94 -1.92 -12.20
C LYS A 27 8.55 -3.30 -12.43
N GLU A 28 9.08 -3.92 -11.38
CA GLU A 28 9.70 -5.24 -11.47
C GLU A 28 8.70 -6.32 -11.90
N LEU A 29 7.50 -6.35 -11.32
CA LEU A 29 6.47 -7.31 -11.73
C LEU A 29 5.97 -7.05 -13.16
N THR A 30 5.82 -5.79 -13.57
CA THR A 30 5.46 -5.45 -14.96
C THR A 30 6.54 -5.93 -15.93
N TYR A 31 7.81 -5.71 -15.62
CA TYR A 31 8.92 -6.20 -16.44
C TYR A 31 8.93 -7.73 -16.54
N LEU A 32 8.75 -8.44 -15.43
CA LEU A 32 8.66 -9.90 -15.44
C LEU A 32 7.49 -10.40 -16.30
N LYS A 33 6.32 -9.77 -16.15
CA LYS A 33 5.12 -10.09 -16.90
C LYS A 33 5.30 -9.81 -18.40
N ASP A 34 5.97 -8.73 -18.78
CA ASP A 34 6.21 -8.40 -20.19
C ASP A 34 7.41 -9.14 -20.79
N SER A 35 8.22 -9.83 -19.97
CA SER A 35 9.36 -10.61 -20.44
C SER A 35 8.92 -11.90 -21.14
N VAL A 36 9.63 -12.26 -22.23
CA VAL A 36 9.42 -13.52 -22.98
C VAL A 36 9.61 -14.78 -22.15
N VAL A 37 10.15 -14.67 -20.94
CA VAL A 37 10.39 -15.78 -20.00
C VAL A 37 9.07 -16.30 -19.40
N VAL A 38 8.03 -15.47 -19.32
CA VAL A 38 6.75 -15.86 -18.69
C VAL A 38 5.67 -16.07 -19.76
N GLN A 39 5.78 -17.14 -20.54
CA GLN A 39 4.71 -17.51 -21.50
C GLN A 39 3.55 -18.30 -20.87
N ASP A 40 3.68 -18.69 -19.60
CA ASP A 40 2.64 -19.40 -18.87
C ASP A 40 1.47 -18.46 -18.51
N SER A 41 0.25 -18.86 -18.91
CA SER A 41 -0.97 -18.07 -18.71
C SER A 41 -1.36 -17.88 -17.23
N SER A 42 -1.01 -18.83 -16.36
CA SER A 42 -1.24 -18.74 -14.92
C SER A 42 -0.27 -17.75 -14.28
N ALA A 43 1.02 -17.82 -14.63
CA ALA A 43 2.04 -16.89 -14.17
C ALA A 43 1.72 -15.45 -14.57
N GLN A 44 1.31 -15.25 -15.82
CA GLN A 44 0.81 -13.98 -16.33
C GLN A 44 -0.38 -13.45 -15.51
N LYS A 45 -1.32 -14.32 -15.11
CA LYS A 45 -2.46 -13.94 -14.28
C LYS A 45 -2.04 -13.57 -12.86
N SER A 46 -1.15 -14.33 -12.24
CA SER A 46 -0.60 -14.04 -10.91
C SER A 46 0.14 -12.71 -10.87
N LEU A 47 0.98 -12.43 -11.87
CA LEU A 47 1.71 -11.17 -11.97
C LEU A 47 0.77 -9.97 -12.17
N ARG A 48 -0.25 -10.09 -13.03
CA ARG A 48 -1.29 -9.06 -13.17
C ARG A 48 -2.05 -8.81 -11.86
N GLY A 49 -2.35 -9.87 -11.11
CA GLY A 49 -2.94 -9.77 -9.78
C GLY A 49 -2.07 -8.95 -8.83
N GLY A 50 -0.80 -9.32 -8.68
CA GLY A 50 0.14 -8.60 -7.80
C GLY A 50 0.35 -7.14 -8.21
N ILE A 51 0.40 -6.84 -9.52
CA ILE A 51 0.46 -5.45 -10.02
C ILE A 51 -0.79 -4.67 -9.62
N SER A 52 -1.98 -5.27 -9.77
CA SER A 52 -3.26 -4.66 -9.39
C SER A 52 -3.34 -4.39 -7.90
N ASP A 53 -2.86 -5.31 -7.06
CA ASP A 53 -2.84 -5.14 -5.60
C ASP A 53 -1.92 -3.98 -5.18
N LEU A 54 -0.75 -3.86 -5.80
CA LEU A 54 0.15 -2.71 -5.56
C LEU A 54 -0.51 -1.38 -5.97
N VAL A 55 -1.17 -1.33 -7.14
CA VAL A 55 -1.90 -0.13 -7.58
C VAL A 55 -3.02 0.23 -6.62
N ARG A 56 -3.80 -0.75 -6.16
CA ARG A 56 -4.89 -0.52 -5.21
C ARG A 56 -4.37 -0.02 -3.86
N ALA A 57 -3.23 -0.51 -3.39
CA ALA A 57 -2.62 -0.04 -2.15
C ALA A 57 -2.17 1.42 -2.26
N ASP A 58 -1.59 1.83 -3.39
CA ASP A 58 -1.26 3.23 -3.72
C ASP A 58 -2.51 4.12 -3.74
N GLU A 59 -3.56 3.69 -4.46
CA GLU A 59 -4.83 4.42 -4.55
C GLU A 59 -5.50 4.61 -3.18
N ARG A 60 -5.47 3.59 -2.31
CA ARG A 60 -6.01 3.69 -0.95
C ARG A 60 -5.29 4.73 -0.11
N MET A 61 -3.96 4.80 -0.20
CA MET A 61 -3.19 5.86 0.46
C MET A 61 -3.58 7.25 -0.06
N MET A 62 -3.64 7.41 -1.38
CA MET A 62 -4.03 8.67 -2.00
C MET A 62 -5.46 9.08 -1.63
N GLN A 63 -6.39 8.13 -1.55
CA GLN A 63 -7.75 8.38 -1.13
C GLN A 63 -7.81 8.85 0.33
N TRP A 64 -7.05 8.20 1.22
CA TRP A 64 -6.94 8.62 2.61
C TRP A 64 -6.39 10.05 2.72
N MET A 65 -5.30 10.37 2.04
CA MET A 65 -4.71 11.72 2.03
C MET A 65 -5.69 12.79 1.53
N ARG A 66 -6.51 12.47 0.52
CA ARG A 66 -7.54 13.39 0.00
C ARG A 66 -8.72 13.55 0.95
N ALA A 67 -9.03 12.55 1.76
CA ALA A 67 -10.17 12.53 2.68
C ALA A 67 -9.83 13.10 4.06
N TYR A 68 -8.59 12.95 4.53
CA TYR A 68 -8.16 13.41 5.84
C TYR A 68 -8.30 14.93 6.00
N ARG A 69 -8.80 15.37 7.15
CA ARG A 69 -8.94 16.79 7.52
C ARG A 69 -8.42 16.97 8.94
N SER A 70 -7.72 18.08 9.20
CA SER A 70 -7.33 18.42 10.57
C SER A 70 -8.60 18.57 11.43
N PRO A 71 -8.66 17.95 12.63
CA PRO A 71 -9.81 18.08 13.53
C PRO A 71 -9.82 19.42 14.30
N GLU A 72 -8.94 20.36 13.95
CA GLU A 72 -8.92 21.71 14.53
C GLU A 72 -10.29 22.39 14.45
N GLY A 73 -10.70 23.01 15.56
CA GLY A 73 -11.99 23.67 15.69
C GLY A 73 -13.18 22.74 15.97
N LYS A 74 -12.99 21.41 16.02
CA LYS A 74 -14.03 20.47 16.47
C LYS A 74 -14.14 20.42 17.98
N ALA A 75 -15.32 20.03 18.49
CA ALA A 75 -15.50 19.74 19.90
C ALA A 75 -14.58 18.59 20.33
N PRO A 76 -14.05 18.57 21.57
CA PRO A 76 -13.05 17.57 21.98
C PRO A 76 -13.46 16.11 21.77
N GLN A 77 -14.73 15.78 22.03
CA GLN A 77 -15.25 14.42 21.83
C GLN A 77 -15.34 14.06 20.34
N GLU A 78 -15.85 14.98 19.52
CA GLU A 78 -15.95 14.79 18.06
C GLU A 78 -14.57 14.64 17.41
N ALA A 79 -13.61 15.44 17.86
CA ALA A 79 -12.22 15.35 17.41
C ALA A 79 -11.60 13.99 17.78
N LEU A 80 -11.86 13.50 18.99
CA LEU A 80 -11.36 12.21 19.47
C LEU A 80 -11.96 11.05 18.66
N ASP A 81 -13.27 11.02 18.47
CA ASP A 81 -13.95 9.96 17.70
C ASP A 81 -13.49 9.95 16.24
N TYR A 82 -13.34 11.13 15.63
CA TYR A 82 -12.79 11.27 14.28
C TYR A 82 -11.37 10.71 14.18
N LEU A 83 -10.47 11.11 15.08
CA LEU A 83 -9.08 10.65 15.06
C LEU A 83 -8.95 9.14 15.31
N GLN A 84 -9.81 8.54 16.14
CA GLN A 84 -9.85 7.09 16.33
C GLN A 84 -10.23 6.37 15.03
N GLN A 85 -11.22 6.89 14.30
CA GLN A 85 -11.60 6.32 13.01
C GLN A 85 -10.49 6.49 11.96
N GLU A 86 -9.84 7.65 11.91
CA GLU A 86 -8.72 7.88 11.00
C GLU A 86 -7.53 6.98 11.32
N LYS A 87 -7.26 6.71 12.59
CA LYS A 87 -6.23 5.75 13.04
C LYS A 87 -6.48 4.34 12.49
N ILE A 88 -7.72 3.87 12.55
CA ILE A 88 -8.10 2.56 12.00
C ILE A 88 -7.87 2.54 10.49
N LYS A 89 -8.37 3.56 9.77
CA LYS A 89 -8.24 3.64 8.30
C LYS A 89 -6.79 3.66 7.85
N ILE A 90 -5.93 4.47 8.48
CA ILE A 90 -4.53 4.57 8.07
C ILE A 90 -3.74 3.30 8.43
N GLU A 91 -4.10 2.61 9.51
CA GLU A 91 -3.54 1.31 9.84
C GLU A 91 -3.92 0.24 8.80
N GLU A 92 -5.18 0.22 8.33
CA GLU A 92 -5.61 -0.66 7.24
C GLU A 92 -4.85 -0.38 5.93
N VAL A 93 -4.63 0.90 5.60
CA VAL A 93 -3.80 1.31 4.44
C VAL A 93 -2.37 0.81 4.60
N ARG A 94 -1.76 1.00 5.77
CA ARG A 94 -0.40 0.55 6.08
C ARG A 94 -0.26 -0.96 5.94
N GLN A 95 -1.24 -1.72 6.43
CA GLN A 95 -1.27 -3.18 6.32
C GLN A 95 -1.43 -3.63 4.87
N ALA A 96 -2.32 -2.98 4.11
CA ALA A 96 -2.51 -3.28 2.68
C ALA A 96 -1.21 -3.08 1.89
N ILE A 97 -0.50 -1.97 2.12
CA ILE A 97 0.83 -1.73 1.50
C ILE A 97 1.82 -2.84 1.87
N ALA A 98 1.90 -3.21 3.15
CA ALA A 98 2.84 -4.25 3.61
C ALA A 98 2.53 -5.62 2.98
N GLN A 99 1.26 -6.00 2.91
CA GLN A 99 0.81 -7.26 2.33
C GLN A 99 1.05 -7.29 0.81
N SER A 100 0.73 -6.21 0.10
CA SER A 100 0.99 -6.11 -1.35
C SER A 100 2.49 -6.19 -1.67
N LEU A 101 3.34 -5.59 -0.84
CA LEU A 101 4.80 -5.70 -0.98
C LEU A 101 5.28 -7.14 -0.77
N GLN A 102 4.83 -7.81 0.29
CA GLN A 102 5.19 -9.20 0.57
C GLN A 102 4.75 -10.15 -0.55
N ALA A 103 3.54 -9.96 -1.08
CA ALA A 103 3.04 -10.71 -2.22
C ALA A 103 3.89 -10.46 -3.47
N ALA A 104 4.25 -9.21 -3.73
CA ALA A 104 5.10 -8.84 -4.86
C ALA A 104 6.50 -9.44 -4.75
N ASP A 105 7.14 -9.41 -3.58
CA ASP A 105 8.44 -10.04 -3.34
C ASP A 105 8.40 -11.55 -3.57
N SER A 106 7.30 -12.20 -3.16
CA SER A 106 7.08 -13.63 -3.36
C SER A 106 6.95 -13.97 -4.84
N LEU A 107 6.16 -13.21 -5.60
CA LEU A 107 6.02 -13.37 -7.06
C LEU A 107 7.33 -13.12 -7.79
N ASN A 108 8.06 -12.07 -7.42
CA ASN A 108 9.34 -11.71 -8.01
C ASN A 108 10.36 -12.83 -7.81
N SER A 109 10.43 -13.40 -6.60
CA SER A 109 11.32 -14.53 -6.29
C SER A 109 10.93 -15.79 -7.06
N LEU A 110 9.65 -16.11 -7.12
CA LEU A 110 9.13 -17.29 -7.81
C LEU A 110 9.45 -17.27 -9.31
N TYR A 111 9.26 -16.14 -9.99
CA TYR A 111 9.41 -16.05 -11.44
C TYR A 111 10.80 -15.60 -11.91
N ARG A 112 11.61 -14.93 -11.06
CA ARG A 112 13.03 -14.69 -11.38
C ARG A 112 13.87 -15.96 -11.29
N THR A 113 13.57 -16.87 -10.36
CA THR A 113 14.35 -18.10 -10.17
C THR A 113 14.14 -19.08 -11.33
N GLN A 114 12.97 -19.05 -11.98
CA GLN A 114 12.67 -19.84 -13.18
C GLN A 114 13.37 -19.33 -14.46
N SER A 115 14.10 -18.21 -14.37
CA SER A 115 14.83 -17.61 -15.50
C SER A 115 16.33 -17.96 -15.53
N LYS A 116 16.80 -18.82 -14.63
CA LYS A 116 18.14 -19.44 -14.64
C LYS A 116 18.02 -20.92 -14.94
#